data_AF-A0A5F0LW61-F1
#
_entry.id   AF-A0A5F0LW61-F1
#
_cell.length_a   1.000
_cell.length_b   1.000
_cell.length_c   1.000
_cell.angle_alpha   90.00
_cell.angle_beta   90.00
_cell.angle_gamma   90.00
#
_symmetry.space_group_name_H-M   'P 1'
#
loop_
_entity.id
_entity.type
_entity.pdbx_description
1 polymer ?
#
loop_
_entity_poly.entity_id
_entity_poly.type
_entity_poly.pdbx_seq_one_letter_code
_entity_poly.pdbx_strand_id
1 'polypeptide(L)'
;MNIPYVAPEVRTTLPVSRWAVSELILRMQNHGSNAEVLGALEAHCLYGIQKRGANAISDFPAWQFIWPAPYLIKKILPHLSEKPGSEIHIFWTVQRDELNELSPAEVLAGMPYETREFVAECQRKYMVQTSQERIKRLLSVVKNLDVYL
;
A
#
# COMPACT_ATOMS: atom_id res chain seq x y z
N MET A 1 -12.18 -12.99 4.61
CA MET A 1 -12.12 -12.16 3.39
C MET A 1 -10.88 -12.54 2.63
N ASN A 2 -11.02 -12.97 1.38
CA ASN A 2 -9.90 -13.37 0.53
C ASN A 2 -9.50 -12.18 -0.35
N ILE A 3 -8.44 -11.47 0.02
CA ILE A 3 -7.92 -10.35 -0.78
C ILE A 3 -7.04 -10.96 -1.87
N PRO A 4 -7.23 -10.58 -3.15
CA PRO A 4 -6.38 -11.10 -4.21
C PRO A 4 -4.94 -10.71 -3.94
N TYR A 5 -4.02 -11.64 -4.17
CA TYR A 5 -2.60 -11.34 -4.12
C TYR A 5 -1.87 -11.96 -5.30
N VAL A 6 -0.81 -11.30 -5.72
CA VAL A 6 0.17 -11.81 -6.67
C VAL A 6 1.36 -12.32 -5.85
N ALA A 7 1.72 -13.58 -6.05
CA ALA A 7 2.88 -14.20 -5.39
C ALA A 7 4.17 -13.44 -5.74
N PRO A 8 5.14 -13.36 -4.80
CA PRO A 8 6.34 -12.55 -4.98
C PRO A 8 7.28 -13.11 -6.06
N GLU A 9 7.20 -14.42 -6.34
CA GLU A 9 8.00 -15.11 -7.36
C GLU A 9 7.77 -14.57 -8.79
N VAL A 10 6.69 -13.81 -8.98
CA VAL A 10 6.29 -13.28 -10.29
C VAL A 10 6.82 -11.85 -10.53
N ARG A 11 7.25 -11.12 -9.49
CA ARG A 11 7.66 -9.71 -9.63
C ARG A 11 8.81 -9.30 -8.71
N THR A 12 9.74 -8.55 -9.27
CA THR A 12 10.84 -7.88 -8.55
C THR A 12 10.60 -6.39 -8.32
N THR A 13 9.51 -5.83 -8.87
CA THR A 13 9.15 -4.42 -8.76
C THR A 13 7.66 -4.23 -8.48
N LEU A 14 7.32 -3.13 -7.82
CA LEU A 14 5.95 -2.73 -7.56
C LEU A 14 5.36 -2.01 -8.78
N PRO A 15 4.16 -2.41 -9.25
CA PRO A 15 3.47 -1.69 -10.31
C PRO A 15 3.04 -0.30 -9.85
N VAL A 16 3.11 0.69 -10.74
CA VAL A 16 2.52 2.02 -10.51
C VAL A 16 1.09 2.13 -11.07
N SER A 17 0.57 1.05 -11.66
CA SER A 17 -0.79 0.97 -12.17
C SER A 17 -1.85 0.95 -11.05
N ARG A 18 -3.10 1.15 -11.45
CA ARG A 18 -4.28 1.16 -10.58
C ARG A 18 -5.35 0.27 -11.18
N TRP A 19 -6.11 -0.39 -10.33
CA TRP A 19 -7.28 -1.18 -10.72
C TRP A 19 -8.55 -0.42 -10.41
N ALA A 20 -9.49 -0.41 -11.35
CA ALA A 20 -10.84 0.04 -11.08
C ALA A 20 -11.55 -0.93 -10.13
N VAL A 21 -12.64 -0.50 -9.49
CA VAL A 21 -13.48 -1.36 -8.64
C VAL A 21 -13.93 -2.62 -9.40
N SER A 22 -14.35 -2.47 -10.66
CA SER A 22 -14.78 -3.59 -11.51
C SER A 22 -13.65 -4.60 -11.79
N GLU A 23 -12.43 -4.12 -12.02
CA GLU A 23 -11.27 -4.99 -12.20
C GLU A 23 -10.92 -5.71 -10.88
N LEU A 24 -10.96 -5.02 -9.75
CA LEU A 24 -10.72 -5.64 -8.44
C LEU A 24 -11.74 -6.76 -8.17
N ILE A 25 -13.02 -6.51 -8.41
CA ILE A 25 -14.09 -7.50 -8.29
C ILE A 25 -13.82 -8.73 -9.17
N LEU A 26 -13.44 -8.53 -10.43
CA LEU A 26 -13.08 -9.63 -11.34
C LEU A 26 -11.91 -10.44 -10.80
N ARG A 27 -10.92 -9.79 -10.19
CA ARG A 27 -9.73 -10.42 -9.61
C ARG A 27 -9.99 -11.14 -8.28
N MET A 28 -11.07 -10.82 -7.58
CA MET A 28 -11.48 -11.48 -6.33
C MET A 28 -12.09 -12.88 -6.55
N GLN A 29 -12.26 -13.33 -7.79
CA GLN A 29 -12.63 -14.71 -8.18
C GLN A 29 -13.75 -15.34 -7.32
N ASN A 30 -15.01 -15.18 -7.73
CA ASN A 30 -16.23 -15.65 -7.04
C ASN A 30 -16.52 -15.06 -5.64
N HIS A 31 -15.57 -14.32 -5.06
CA HIS A 31 -15.72 -13.55 -3.80
C HIS A 31 -15.66 -12.03 -4.05
N GLY A 32 -16.04 -11.60 -5.26
CA GLY A 32 -15.98 -10.21 -5.68
C GLY A 32 -17.38 -9.60 -5.75
N SER A 33 -17.65 -8.63 -4.89
CA SER A 33 -18.84 -7.78 -4.95
C SER A 33 -18.51 -6.40 -4.40
N ASN A 34 -19.36 -5.40 -4.72
CA ASN A 34 -19.21 -4.07 -4.13
C ASN A 34 -19.28 -4.09 -2.60
N ALA A 35 -20.10 -4.97 -2.01
CA ALA A 35 -20.21 -5.13 -0.57
C ALA A 35 -18.92 -5.70 0.04
N GLU A 36 -18.28 -6.66 -0.61
CA GLU A 36 -16.99 -7.20 -0.15
C GLU A 36 -15.86 -6.19 -0.27
N VAL A 37 -15.82 -5.41 -1.35
CA VAL A 37 -14.85 -4.32 -1.51
C VAL A 37 -15.05 -3.25 -0.44
N LEU A 38 -16.30 -2.86 -0.17
CA LEU A 38 -16.62 -1.91 0.90
C LEU A 38 -16.22 -2.46 2.27
N GLY A 39 -16.58 -3.70 2.58
CA GLY A 39 -16.17 -4.35 3.84
C GLY A 39 -14.65 -4.44 3.97
N ALA A 40 -13.91 -4.61 2.86
CA ALA A 40 -12.45 -4.61 2.88
C ALA A 40 -11.85 -3.24 3.19
N LEU A 41 -12.48 -2.16 2.69
CA LEU A 41 -12.10 -0.79 3.03
C LEU A 41 -12.36 -0.49 4.50
N GLU A 42 -13.54 -0.84 5.00
CA GLU A 42 -13.96 -0.66 6.40
C GLU A 42 -13.08 -1.47 7.37
N ALA A 43 -12.68 -2.68 6.96
CA ALA A 43 -11.78 -3.54 7.75
C ALA A 43 -10.29 -3.15 7.62
N HIS A 44 -9.96 -2.05 6.93
CA HIS A 44 -8.59 -1.60 6.67
C HIS A 44 -7.71 -2.67 6.01
N CYS A 45 -8.33 -3.54 5.21
CA CYS A 45 -7.67 -4.61 4.49
C CYS A 45 -7.02 -4.12 3.18
N LEU A 46 -7.51 -3.01 2.65
CA LEU A 46 -6.99 -2.33 1.47
C LEU A 46 -7.33 -0.84 1.55
N TYR A 47 -6.73 -0.03 0.69
CA TYR A 47 -7.10 1.39 0.57
C TYR A 47 -7.37 1.75 -0.88
N GLY A 48 -8.28 2.71 -1.04
CA GLY A 48 -8.66 3.26 -2.32
C GLY A 48 -8.28 4.71 -2.47
N ILE A 49 -8.23 5.16 -3.72
CA ILE A 49 -8.09 6.56 -4.11
C ILE A 49 -9.44 7.03 -4.65
N GLN A 50 -9.86 8.19 -4.17
CA GLN A 50 -10.98 8.92 -4.74
C GLN A 50 -10.45 9.89 -5.79
N LYS A 51 -10.83 9.70 -7.07
CA LYS A 51 -10.54 10.66 -8.12
C LYS A 51 -11.20 12.01 -7.81
N ARG A 52 -10.56 13.10 -8.27
CA ARG A 52 -11.13 14.45 -8.16
C ARG A 52 -12.50 14.48 -8.83
N GLY A 53 -13.53 14.88 -8.07
CA GLY A 53 -14.92 14.95 -8.56
C GLY A 53 -15.71 13.64 -8.49
N ALA A 54 -15.12 12.54 -8.02
CA ALA A 54 -15.86 11.31 -7.72
C ALA A 54 -16.52 11.39 -6.34
N ASN A 55 -17.69 10.78 -6.16
CA ASN A 55 -18.38 10.70 -4.86
C ASN A 55 -18.00 9.45 -4.05
N ALA A 56 -17.17 8.57 -4.61
CA ALA A 56 -16.74 7.32 -4.00
C ALA A 56 -15.32 6.95 -4.47
N ILE A 57 -14.70 6.00 -3.78
CA ILE A 57 -13.43 5.39 -4.19
C ILE A 57 -13.57 4.84 -5.61
N SER A 58 -12.61 5.21 -6.46
CA SER A 58 -12.64 4.88 -7.88
C SER A 58 -11.51 3.93 -8.29
N ASP A 59 -10.40 3.93 -7.57
CA ASP A 59 -9.19 3.23 -7.98
C ASP A 59 -8.42 2.64 -6.79
N PHE A 60 -7.80 1.48 -7.01
CA PHE A 60 -6.97 0.79 -6.03
C PHE A 60 -5.54 0.66 -6.58
N PRO A 61 -4.53 1.18 -5.89
CA PRO A 61 -3.13 0.99 -6.29
C PRO A 61 -2.76 -0.48 -6.40
N ALA A 62 -2.26 -0.92 -7.56
CA ALA A 62 -2.02 -2.34 -7.84
C ALA A 62 -0.92 -2.94 -6.93
N TRP A 63 0.04 -2.11 -6.48
CA TRP A 63 1.13 -2.55 -5.61
C TRP A 63 0.64 -3.19 -4.31
N GLN A 64 -0.51 -2.77 -3.77
CA GLN A 64 -1.03 -3.29 -2.50
C GLN A 64 -1.45 -4.75 -2.59
N PHE A 65 -1.57 -5.28 -3.81
CA PHE A 65 -1.90 -6.67 -4.11
C PHE A 65 -0.64 -7.53 -4.36
N ILE A 66 0.56 -6.97 -4.31
CA ILE A 66 1.82 -7.72 -4.47
C ILE A 66 2.29 -8.24 -3.11
N TRP A 67 2.56 -9.54 -2.98
CA TRP A 67 3.06 -10.10 -1.73
C TRP A 67 4.36 -9.42 -1.26
N PRO A 68 4.52 -9.11 0.04
CA PRO A 68 3.62 -9.40 1.16
C PRO A 68 2.60 -8.28 1.49
N ALA A 69 2.49 -7.25 0.66
CA ALA A 69 1.70 -6.05 0.95
C ALA A 69 0.25 -6.31 1.42
N PRO A 70 -0.54 -7.22 0.80
CA PRO A 70 -1.93 -7.49 1.23
C PRO A 70 -2.08 -7.86 2.70
N TYR A 71 -1.07 -8.53 3.25
CA TYR A 71 -1.10 -9.02 4.63
C TYR A 71 -0.53 -8.01 5.63
N LEU A 72 0.33 -7.12 5.15
CA LEU A 72 1.03 -6.15 5.97
C LEU A 72 0.30 -4.81 6.04
N ILE A 73 -0.43 -4.43 4.99
CA ILE A 73 -1.09 -3.12 4.90
C ILE A 73 -2.12 -2.92 6.02
N LYS A 74 -2.83 -3.98 6.41
CA LYS A 74 -3.78 -3.98 7.54
C LYS A 74 -3.18 -3.66 8.91
N LYS A 75 -1.85 -3.73 9.03
CA LYS A 75 -1.14 -3.35 10.26
C LYS A 75 -0.82 -1.85 10.30
N ILE A 76 -0.97 -1.14 9.19
CA ILE A 76 -0.63 0.27 9.04
C ILE A 76 -1.88 1.13 8.86
N LEU A 77 -2.82 0.70 8.01
CA LEU A 77 -4.02 1.48 7.69
C LEU A 77 -4.89 1.90 8.90
N PRO A 78 -5.05 1.11 9.98
CA PRO A 78 -5.77 1.57 11.16
C PRO A 78 -5.16 2.82 11.81
N HIS A 79 -3.86 3.06 11.64
CA HIS A 79 -3.17 4.25 12.15
C HIS A 79 -3.31 5.48 11.23
N LEU A 80 -3.94 5.31 10.07
CA LEU A 80 -4.19 6.36 9.09
C LEU A 80 -5.69 6.61 8.88
N SER A 81 -6.56 5.96 9.67
CA SER A 81 -8.01 5.92 9.45
C SER A 81 -8.68 7.30 9.57
N GLU A 82 -8.11 8.19 10.38
CA GLU A 82 -8.59 9.57 10.55
C GLU A 82 -8.07 10.52 9.47
N LYS A 83 -7.12 10.09 8.62
CA LYS A 83 -6.53 10.93 7.57
C LYS A 83 -7.40 10.90 6.30
N PRO A 84 -7.48 12.02 5.56
CA PRO A 84 -8.10 12.04 4.24
C PRO A 84 -7.47 11.01 3.29
N GLY A 85 -8.27 10.41 2.40
CA GLY A 85 -7.77 9.42 1.43
C GLY A 85 -6.63 9.93 0.54
N SER A 86 -6.61 11.23 0.23
CA SER A 86 -5.48 11.87 -0.47
C SER A 86 -4.18 11.84 0.34
N GLU A 87 -4.25 12.07 1.66
CA GLU A 87 -3.09 11.99 2.55
C GLU A 87 -2.62 10.55 2.73
N ILE A 88 -3.55 9.59 2.82
CA ILE A 88 -3.21 8.16 2.82
C ILE A 88 -2.48 7.81 1.53
N HIS A 89 -2.94 8.29 0.37
CA HIS A 89 -2.25 8.05 -0.89
C HIS A 89 -0.84 8.65 -0.92
N ILE A 90 -0.70 9.91 -0.50
CA ILE A 90 0.58 10.62 -0.40
C ILE A 90 1.54 9.88 0.53
N PHE A 91 1.06 9.40 1.69
CA PHE A 91 1.86 8.60 2.61
C PHE A 91 2.51 7.42 1.89
N TRP A 92 1.75 6.65 1.11
CA TRP A 92 2.29 5.46 0.46
C TRP A 92 3.26 5.73 -0.69
N THR A 93 3.10 6.85 -1.40
CA THR A 93 3.81 7.11 -2.66
C THR A 93 4.97 8.09 -2.54
N VAL A 94 4.94 8.99 -1.56
CA VAL A 94 5.99 9.99 -1.38
C VAL A 94 7.17 9.42 -0.60
N GLN A 95 8.37 9.68 -1.12
CA GLN A 95 9.63 9.30 -0.49
C GLN A 95 9.81 10.02 0.85
N ARG A 96 10.44 9.34 1.81
CA ARG A 96 10.67 9.87 3.16
C ARG A 96 12.15 9.78 3.50
N ASP A 97 12.71 10.86 4.03
CA ASP A 97 14.11 10.92 4.44
C ASP A 97 14.41 9.87 5.52
N GLU A 98 13.46 9.64 6.44
CA GLU A 98 13.55 8.63 7.50
C GLU A 98 13.58 7.19 6.97
N LEU A 99 13.22 7.00 5.70
CA LEU A 99 13.24 5.73 4.98
C LEU A 99 14.37 5.67 3.94
N ASN A 100 15.40 6.53 4.05
CA ASN A 100 16.45 6.68 3.04
C ASN A 100 15.88 7.00 1.64
N GLU A 101 14.92 7.93 1.56
CA GLU A 101 14.25 8.34 0.32
C GLU A 101 13.46 7.21 -0.37
N LEU A 102 13.07 6.18 0.38
CA LEU A 102 12.09 5.20 -0.05
C LEU A 102 10.68 5.66 0.28
N SER A 103 9.72 5.23 -0.52
CA SER A 103 8.32 5.37 -0.12
C SER A 103 7.93 4.30 0.91
N PRO A 104 6.93 4.57 1.77
CA PRO A 104 6.37 3.57 2.67
C PRO A 104 5.88 2.29 1.98
N ALA A 105 5.37 2.36 0.75
CA ALA A 105 4.95 1.17 0.00
C ALA A 105 6.14 0.29 -0.40
N GLU A 106 7.24 0.92 -0.85
CA GLU A 106 8.47 0.21 -1.20
C GLU A 106 9.06 -0.51 0.01
N VAL A 107 9.05 0.15 1.18
CA VAL A 107 9.47 -0.45 2.45
C VAL A 107 8.49 -1.55 2.89
N LEU A 108 7.17 -1.35 2.79
CA LEU A 108 6.19 -2.36 3.19
C LEU A 108 6.41 -3.67 2.40
N ALA A 109 6.52 -3.56 1.08
CA ALA A 109 6.69 -4.71 0.21
C ALA A 109 8.11 -5.29 0.23
N GLY A 110 9.11 -4.47 0.55
CA GLY A 110 10.52 -4.84 0.40
C GLY A 110 10.97 -4.87 -1.05
N MET A 111 10.35 -4.06 -1.91
CA MET A 111 10.59 -4.01 -3.36
C MET A 111 10.51 -2.57 -3.86
N PRO A 112 11.34 -2.16 -4.83
CA PRO A 112 11.24 -0.84 -5.43
C PRO A 112 10.03 -0.71 -6.36
N TYR A 113 9.54 0.50 -6.59
CA TYR A 113 8.63 0.75 -7.71
C TYR A 113 9.29 0.51 -9.06
N GLU A 114 8.50 0.12 -10.07
CA GLU A 114 9.00 -0.09 -11.44
C GLU A 114 9.55 1.18 -12.10
N THR A 115 9.19 2.36 -11.58
CA THR A 115 9.73 3.66 -12.02
C THR A 115 11.04 4.03 -11.33
N ARG A 116 11.51 3.26 -10.34
CA ARG A 116 12.76 3.54 -9.63
C ARG A 116 13.94 3.00 -10.43
N GLU A 117 14.74 3.91 -10.99
CA GLU A 117 15.89 3.58 -11.84
C GLU A 117 17.05 2.94 -11.07
N PHE A 118 17.26 3.35 -9.81
CA PHE A 118 18.37 2.89 -8.99
C PHE A 118 17.97 2.70 -7.53
N VAL A 119 18.51 1.64 -6.90
CA VAL A 119 18.34 1.34 -5.47
C VAL A 119 19.71 1.35 -4.82
N ALA A 120 19.97 2.37 -4.00
CA ALA A 120 21.21 2.48 -3.25
C ALA A 120 21.33 1.38 -2.18
N GLU A 121 22.56 1.08 -1.74
CA GLU A 121 22.79 0.03 -0.73
C GLU A 121 22.09 0.36 0.61
N CYS A 122 22.04 1.64 1.00
CA CYS A 122 21.30 2.08 2.18
C CYS A 122 19.79 1.82 2.09
N GLN A 123 19.21 1.90 0.88
CA GLN A 123 17.81 1.61 0.61
C GLN A 123 17.55 0.11 0.61
N ARG A 124 18.43 -0.66 -0.04
CA ARG A 124 18.36 -2.12 -0.07
C ARG A 124 18.33 -2.73 1.32
N LYS A 125 19.15 -2.20 2.25
CA LYS A 125 19.16 -2.61 3.66
C LYS A 125 17.79 -2.53 4.33
N TYR A 126 16.93 -1.59 3.95
CA TYR A 126 15.57 -1.46 4.50
C TYR A 126 14.59 -2.42 3.82
N MET A 127 14.77 -2.67 2.52
CA MET A 127 13.93 -3.59 1.76
C MET A 127 14.12 -5.05 2.18
N VAL A 128 15.36 -5.48 2.47
CA VAL A 128 15.68 -6.87 2.85
C VAL A 128 15.38 -7.21 4.31
N GLN A 129 14.98 -6.22 5.13
CA GLN A 129 14.57 -6.46 6.50
C GLN A 129 13.37 -7.42 6.55
N THR A 130 13.18 -8.11 7.67
CA THR A 130 11.98 -8.94 7.89
C THR A 130 10.71 -8.09 7.85
N SER A 131 9.57 -8.71 7.52
CA SER A 131 8.28 -8.01 7.51
C SER A 131 7.96 -7.32 8.85
N GLN A 132 8.42 -7.89 9.98
CA GLN A 132 8.23 -7.29 11.30
C GLN A 132 9.04 -6.00 11.47
N GLU A 133 10.31 -5.99 11.05
CA GLU A 133 11.17 -4.82 11.10
C GLU A 133 10.65 -3.70 10.19
N ARG A 134 10.22 -4.04 8.97
CA ARG A 134 9.63 -3.07 8.03
C ARG A 134 8.36 -2.45 8.60
N ILE A 135 7.48 -3.25 9.20
CA ILE A 135 6.29 -2.73 9.91
C ILE A 135 6.66 -1.81 11.06
N LYS A 136 7.62 -2.21 11.91
CA LYS A 136 8.05 -1.39 13.05
C LYS A 136 8.55 -0.01 12.59
N ARG A 137 9.30 0.02 11.48
CA ARG A 137 9.80 1.25 10.86
C ARG A 137 8.66 2.11 10.30
N LEU A 138 7.71 1.51 9.59
CA LEU A 138 6.56 2.27 9.08
C LEU A 138 5.71 2.86 10.21
N LEU A 139 5.51 2.12 11.30
CA LEU A 139 4.79 2.64 12.46
C LEU A 139 5.51 3.81 13.14
N SER A 140 6.84 3.90 13.09
CA SER A 140 7.54 5.10 13.57
C SER A 140 7.31 6.30 12.64
N VAL A 141 7.28 6.07 11.33
CA VAL A 141 6.96 7.13 10.36
C VAL A 141 5.53 7.63 10.55
N VAL A 142 4.56 6.74 10.72
CA VAL A 142 3.15 7.13 10.94
C VAL A 142 3.01 8.00 12.19
N LYS A 143 3.64 7.61 13.31
CA LYS A 143 3.62 8.42 14.54
C LYS A 143 4.17 9.83 14.34
N ASN A 144 5.18 10.00 13.50
CA ASN A 144 5.77 11.31 13.22
C ASN A 144 4.84 12.21 12.37
N LEU A 145 3.89 11.63 11.62
CA LEU A 145 2.88 12.41 10.88
C LEU A 145 1.86 13.07 11.80
N ASP A 146 1.64 12.49 12.98
CA ASP A 146 0.69 13.02 13.98
C ASP A 146 1.31 14.12 14.86
N VAL A 147 2.62 14.35 14.78
CA VAL A 147 3.33 15.38 15.57
C VAL A 147 3.23 16.78 14.94
N TYR A 148 2.76 16.87 13.69
CA TYR A 148 2.63 18.14 12.95
C TYR A 148 1.18 18.64 12.82
N LEU A 149 0.26 18.10 13.62
CA LEU A 149 -1.12 18.61 13.82
C LEU A 149 -1.29 19.06 15.28
#